data_AF-A0A8T3Y329-F1
#
_entry.id   AF-A0A8T3Y329-F1
#
_cell.length_a   1.000
_cell.length_b   1.000
_cell.length_c   1.000
_cell.angle_alpha   90.00
_cell.angle_beta   90.00
_cell.angle_gamma   90.00
#
_symmetry.space_group_name_H-M   'P 1'
#
loop_
_entity.id
_entity.type
_entity.pdbx_description
1 polymer ?
#
loop_
_entity_poly.entity_id
_entity_poly.type
_entity_poly.pdbx_seq_one_letter_code
_entity_poly.pdbx_strand_id
1 'polypeptide(L)' 'MFRPAPLNTTFFVTSIIGFFVSMFYVWQYSTQWATAFATVFTIMFIASMISMTYEK' A
#
# COMPACT_ATOMS: atom_id res chain seq x y z
N MET A 1 15.31 -18.17 -14.74
CA MET A 1 14.29 -18.60 -13.76
C MET A 1 13.98 -17.39 -12.90
N PHE A 2 12.93 -16.63 -13.22
CA PHE A 2 12.54 -15.47 -12.42
C PHE A 2 11.94 -15.99 -11.11
N ARG A 3 12.73 -16.00 -10.03
CA ARG A 3 12.18 -16.11 -8.68
C ARG A 3 11.39 -14.82 -8.46
N PRO A 4 10.05 -14.85 -8.29
CA PRO A 4 9.38 -13.71 -7.67
C PRO A 4 10.08 -13.53 -6.33
N ALA A 5 10.82 -12.43 -6.19
CA ALA A 5 11.42 -12.11 -4.91
C ALA A 5 10.26 -11.95 -3.93
N PRO A 6 10.30 -12.60 -2.76
CA PRO A 6 9.27 -12.45 -1.75
C PRO A 6 8.92 -10.99 -1.62
N LEU A 7 7.66 -10.63 -1.87
CA LEU A 7 7.29 -9.23 -1.79
C LEU A 7 7.37 -8.88 -0.31
N ASN A 8 8.46 -8.20 0.02
CA ASN A 8 8.97 -8.01 1.36
C ASN A 8 7.81 -7.58 2.27
N THR A 9 7.65 -8.19 3.45
CA THR A 9 6.60 -7.82 4.42
C THR A 9 6.55 -6.31 4.66
N THR A 10 7.68 -5.63 4.49
CA THR A 10 7.82 -4.17 4.43
C THR A 10 6.84 -3.48 3.48
N PHE A 11 6.55 -4.02 2.28
CA PHE A 11 5.63 -3.46 1.29
C PHE A 11 4.16 -3.50 1.76
N PHE A 12 3.79 -4.59 2.44
CA PHE A 12 2.49 -4.71 3.09
C PHE A 12 2.37 -3.68 4.24
N VAL A 13 3.39 -3.60 5.11
CA VAL A 13 3.41 -2.66 6.23
C VAL A 13 3.41 -1.19 5.77
N THR A 14 4.16 -0.84 4.73
CA THR A 14 4.17 0.52 4.17
C THR A 14 2.82 0.90 3.56
N SER A 15 2.09 -0.02 2.94
CA SER A 15 0.76 0.26 2.42
C SER A 15 -0.26 0.56 3.53
N ILE A 16 -0.18 -0.15 4.67
CA ILE A 16 -1.02 0.12 5.85
C ILE A 16 -0.68 1.48 6.45
N ILE A 17 0.61 1.74 6.71
CA ILE A 17 1.06 3.00 7.30
C ILE A 17 0.71 4.16 6.37
N GLY A 18 0.96 4.03 5.07
CA GLY A 18 0.65 5.04 4.08
C GLY A 18 -0.83 5.36 3.99
N PHE A 19 -1.70 4.35 4.08
CA PHE A 19 -3.15 4.55 4.15
C PHE A 19 -3.56 5.37 5.37
N PHE A 20 -3.04 5.03 6.56
CA PHE A 20 -3.32 5.78 7.78
C PHE A 20 -2.74 7.20 7.77
N VAL A 21 -1.53 7.39 7.25
CA VAL A 21 -0.91 8.72 7.11
C VAL A 21 -1.74 9.57 6.13
N SER A 22 -2.23 9.00 5.04
CA SER A 22 -3.08 9.71 4.10
C SER A 22 -4.39 10.16 4.76
N MET A 23 -5.03 9.27 5.52
CA MET A 23 -6.33 9.53 6.13
C MET A 23 -6.27 10.49 7.33
N PHE A 24 -5.26 10.37 8.20
CA PHE A 24 -5.15 11.20 9.40
C PHE A 24 -4.31 12.46 9.19
N TYR A 25 -3.24 12.37 8.40
CA TYR A 25 -2.27 13.46 8.26
C TYR A 25 -2.50 14.30 7.01
N VAL A 26 -2.82 13.70 5.85
CA VAL A 26 -2.98 14.46 4.60
C VAL A 26 -4.37 15.08 4.49
N TRP A 27 -5.39 14.46 5.09
CA TRP A 27 -6.78 14.95 5.01
C TRP A 27 -6.95 16.38 5.58
N GLN A 28 -6.23 16.70 6.66
CA GLN A 28 -6.23 18.04 7.27
C GLN A 28 -5.58 19.13 6.39
N TYR A 29 -4.74 18.76 5.41
CA TYR A 29 -4.15 19.71 4.47
C TYR A 29 -4.93 19.82 3.16
N SER A 30 -5.34 18.69 2.58
CA SER A 30 -6.11 18.68 1.34
C SER A 30 -6.80 17.35 1.11
N THR A 31 -8.13 17.39 1.00
CA THR A 31 -8.99 16.24 0.66
C THR A 31 -8.64 15.61 -0.69
N GLN A 32 -8.27 16.42 -1.69
CA GLN A 32 -7.90 15.94 -3.02
C GLN A 32 -6.63 15.08 -2.99
N TRP A 33 -5.62 15.51 -2.24
CA TRP A 33 -4.37 14.76 -2.11
C TRP A 33 -4.54 13.53 -1.21
N ALA A 34 -5.32 13.65 -0.14
CA ALA A 34 -5.61 12.53 0.75
C ALA A 34 -6.32 11.37 0.04
N THR A 35 -7.25 11.67 -0.87
CA THR A 35 -7.94 10.65 -1.66
C THR A 35 -7.05 10.03 -2.73
N ALA A 36 -6.19 10.81 -3.39
CA ALA A 36 -5.21 10.30 -4.34
C ALA A 36 -4.22 9.34 -3.67
N PHE A 37 -3.61 9.74 -2.55
CA PHE A 37 -2.69 8.88 -1.80
C PHE A 37 -3.37 7.64 -1.23
N ALA A 38 -4.58 7.77 -0.65
CA ALA A 38 -5.33 6.62 -0.15
C ALA A 38 -5.63 5.59 -1.25
N THR A 39 -5.94 6.05 -2.47
CA THR A 39 -6.17 5.16 -3.63
C THR A 39 -4.90 4.39 -3.99
N VAL A 40 -3.75 5.06 -4.07
CA VAL A 40 -2.46 4.42 -4.36
C VAL A 40 -2.10 3.37 -3.30
N PHE A 41 -2.24 3.71 -2.02
CA PHE A 41 -1.96 2.77 -0.93
C PHE A 41 -2.92 1.58 -0.90
N THR A 42 -4.18 1.78 -1.28
CA THR A 42 -5.17 0.70 -1.41
C THR A 42 -4.78 -0.27 -2.53
N ILE A 43 -4.32 0.23 -3.68
CA ILE A 43 -3.84 -0.61 -4.78
C ILE A 43 -2.56 -1.36 -4.38
N MET A 44 -1.62 -0.70 -3.70
CA MET A 44 -0.43 -1.37 -3.15
C MET A 44 -0.79 -2.48 -2.15
N PHE A 45 -1.80 -2.25 -1.31
CA PHE A 45 -2.28 -3.25 -0.36
C PHE A 45 -2.82 -4.49 -1.09
N ILE A 46 -3.69 -4.30 -2.09
CA ILE A 46 -4.22 -5.39 -2.91
C ILE A 46 -3.09 -6.12 -3.64
N ALA A 47 -2.16 -5.39 -4.26
CA ALA A 47 -1.00 -5.97 -4.94
C ALA A 47 -0.13 -6.81 -4.00
N SER A 48 0.05 -6.37 -2.75
CA SER A 48 0.81 -7.12 -1.75
C SER A 48 0.11 -8.41 -1.32
N MET A 49 -1.22 -8.39 -1.15
CA MET A 49 -2.01 -9.59 -0.82
C MET A 49 -1.95 -10.63 -1.95
N ILE A 50 -2.06 -10.17 -3.20
CA ILE A 50 -1.88 -10.99 -4.39
C ILE A 50 -0.49 -11.60 -4.36
N SER A 51 0.56 -10.81 -4.20
CA SER A 51 1.94 -11.30 -4.25
C SER A 51 2.26 -12.34 -3.16
N MET A 52 1.75 -12.15 -1.93
CA MET A 52 1.89 -13.15 -0.86
C MET A 52 1.13 -14.46 -1.14
N THR A 53 0.10 -14.41 -1.97
CA THR A 53 -0.70 -15.59 -2.35
C THR A 53 -0.01 -16.43 -3.42
N TYR A 54 0.66 -15.79 -4.39
CA TYR A 54 1.40 -16.48 -5.46
C TYR A 54 2.82 -16.92 -5.05
N GLU A 55 3.23 -16.62 -3.82
CA GLU A 55 4.53 -17.02 -3.25
C GLU A 55 4.48 -18.38 -2.51
N LYS A 56 3.30 -19.02 -2.44
CA LYS A 56 3.14 -20.40 -1.98
C LYS A 56 3.27 -21.38 -3.13
#